data_AF-A0A5C3PXZ1-F1
#
_entry.id   AF-A0A5C3PXZ1-F1
#
_cell.length_a   1.000
_cell.length_b   1.000
_cell.length_c   1.000
_cell.angle_alpha   90.00
_cell.angle_beta   90.00
_cell.angle_gamma   90.00
#
_symmetry.space_group_name_H-M   'P 1'
#
loop_
_entity.id
_entity.type
_entity.pdbx_description
1 polymer ?
#
loop_
_entity_poly.entity_id
_entity_poly.type
_entity_poly.pdbx_seq_one_letter_code
_entity_poly.pdbx_strand_id
1 'polypeptide(L)'
;MGLYLLDYGAGNVQSLANTLKKLGHEFHWISSPADFEKATSLIFPGVGAFGSAIDGLVSRGLYEPLREYIASGKPYFGICIGMQILFRSSLESPSSKGLGIIPSDIGLFSNADKAVPHMGWNSVEFLDADEKAHEGLDPRSSYYFVHSFRAAYEWEHAEVAQWGHTTTQYGQEVFLATVRKGNVFACQFHPEKSGPAGLKVLDAWLRESETDRATSPPTPRVARFPKPKDGFTKRIIACMDVRSNDDGDLVVTKGDQYDVRERADGDGVSARTAGAVRNLGKPVALASRYYVEGADELCLMNITSFRHSPLLDQPMLAVVRAAAETVYVPLTIGGGIKDTVDPDGTPHSALEVAGAYFRAGADKVSIATEAVFAVEKMRERPSADGVGEGDGTSAIETIAHAYGRQAVVVSVDPRRVYVESSYDGPYKDELVYGKADGPENERGKAWWYQCTVRGGRENRPLSVVQLVRGVEKLGAGEILLNSIDRDGTGLGYDLGLVELVRRNVRIPVVASSGAGKPEHFIEVFQKTKVEAALAAGIFHRREVGIDEVKTALLASGINVRTL
;
A
#
# COMPACT_ATOMS: atom_id res chain seq x y z
N MET A 1 23.98 9.68 20.15
CA MET A 1 23.67 9.88 18.72
C MET A 1 22.64 10.99 18.64
N GLY A 2 22.93 12.10 17.96
CA GLY A 2 21.95 13.11 17.62
C GLY A 2 21.13 12.64 16.41
N LEU A 3 20.25 11.66 16.63
CA LEU A 3 19.39 11.09 15.58
C LEU A 3 18.19 12.00 15.34
N TYR A 4 18.03 12.40 14.09
CA TYR A 4 16.90 13.22 13.65
C TYR A 4 16.09 12.52 12.58
N LEU A 5 14.79 12.82 12.60
CA LEU A 5 13.82 12.37 11.62
C LEU A 5 13.20 13.58 10.92
N LEU A 6 13.21 13.59 9.59
CA LEU A 6 12.64 14.67 8.80
C LEU A 6 11.15 14.41 8.52
N ASP A 7 10.28 15.36 8.84
CA ASP A 7 8.87 15.38 8.40
C ASP A 7 8.64 16.54 7.41
N TYR A 8 8.52 16.20 6.13
CA TYR A 8 8.25 17.16 5.06
C TYR A 8 6.76 17.54 4.97
N GLY A 9 5.90 16.94 5.79
CA GLY A 9 4.51 17.33 5.97
C GLY A 9 3.47 16.33 5.47
N ALA A 10 3.88 15.23 4.84
CA ALA A 10 2.97 14.25 4.25
C ALA A 10 3.38 12.81 4.55
N GLY A 11 2.38 11.92 4.55
CA GLY A 11 2.53 10.47 4.61
C GLY A 11 2.60 9.93 6.04
N ASN A 12 2.85 8.63 6.13
CA ASN A 12 2.92 7.87 7.37
C ASN A 12 4.33 7.90 7.98
N VAL A 13 4.72 9.03 8.57
CA VAL A 13 5.98 9.12 9.33
C VAL A 13 5.91 8.41 10.69
N GLN A 14 4.70 8.10 11.16
CA GLN A 14 4.46 7.51 12.47
C GLN A 14 4.96 6.06 12.56
N SER A 15 4.82 5.28 11.49
CA SER A 15 5.29 3.88 11.48
C SER A 15 6.79 3.78 11.71
N LEU A 16 7.57 4.67 11.08
CA LEU A 16 9.01 4.74 11.31
C LEU A 16 9.31 5.25 12.72
N ALA A 17 8.63 6.29 13.20
CA ALA A 17 8.80 6.78 14.57
C ALA A 17 8.54 5.69 15.63
N ASN A 18 7.48 4.89 15.45
CA ASN A 18 7.17 3.74 16.31
C ASN A 18 8.26 2.68 16.24
N THR A 19 8.77 2.43 15.03
CA THR A 19 9.86 1.46 14.80
C THR A 19 11.14 1.87 15.51
N LEU A 20 11.56 3.13 15.42
CA LEU A 20 12.74 3.65 16.11
C LEU A 20 12.61 3.49 17.63
N LYS A 21 11.45 3.84 18.19
CA LYS A 21 11.16 3.64 19.62
C LYS A 21 11.24 2.17 20.03
N LYS A 22 10.68 1.27 19.22
CA LYS A 22 10.74 -0.18 19.48
C LYS A 22 12.17 -0.71 19.48
N LEU A 23 13.01 -0.22 18.57
CA LEU A 23 14.42 -0.57 18.52
C LEU A 23 15.24 0.07 19.66
N GLY A 24 14.60 0.86 20.54
CA GLY A 24 15.25 1.46 21.71
C GLY A 24 15.99 2.77 21.40
N HIS A 25 15.67 3.41 20.28
CA HIS A 25 16.30 4.67 19.87
C HIS A 25 15.39 5.87 20.11
N GLU A 26 15.92 6.85 20.85
CA GLU A 26 15.36 8.19 20.91
C GLU A 26 15.75 9.00 19.67
N PHE A 27 14.87 9.89 19.23
CA PHE A 27 15.11 10.75 18.08
C PHE A 27 14.41 12.10 18.26
N HIS A 28 14.86 13.09 17.50
CA HIS A 28 14.26 14.42 17.41
C HIS A 28 13.69 14.68 16.03
N TRP A 29 12.64 15.49 15.93
CA TRP A 29 12.12 15.93 14.64
C TRP A 29 12.92 17.11 14.10
N ILE A 30 13.21 17.11 12.80
CA ILE A 30 13.60 18.34 12.11
C ILE A 30 12.36 19.23 12.03
N SER A 31 12.31 20.26 12.87
CA SER A 31 11.18 21.22 12.91
C SER A 31 11.57 22.56 12.27
N SER A 32 12.87 22.80 12.14
CA SER A 32 13.43 24.03 11.58
C SER A 32 14.81 23.78 10.94
N PRO A 33 15.31 24.70 10.09
CA PRO A 33 16.65 24.63 9.53
C PRO A 33 17.77 24.47 10.58
N ALA A 34 17.61 25.08 11.77
CA ALA A 34 18.62 25.02 12.84
C ALA A 34 18.82 23.61 13.44
N ASP A 35 17.89 22.69 13.20
CA ASP A 35 18.00 21.33 13.72
C ASP A 35 19.03 20.47 12.95
N PHE A 36 19.34 20.82 11.70
CA PHE A 36 20.37 20.13 10.90
C PHE A 36 21.79 20.29 11.48
N GLU A 37 22.06 21.41 12.16
CA GLU A 37 23.35 21.63 12.83
C GLU A 37 23.57 20.62 13.96
N LYS A 38 22.50 20.32 14.71
CA LYS A 38 22.49 19.40 15.86
C LYS A 38 22.44 17.94 15.44
N ALA A 39 21.89 17.65 14.26
CA ALA A 39 21.81 16.29 13.75
C ALA A 39 23.22 15.74 13.49
N THR A 40 23.51 14.57 14.05
CA THR A 40 24.70 13.76 13.72
C THR A 40 24.35 12.54 12.89
N SER A 41 23.06 12.17 12.83
CA SER A 41 22.52 11.17 11.91
C SER A 41 21.08 11.57 11.54
N LEU A 42 20.73 11.46 10.26
CA LEU A 42 19.43 11.88 9.74
C LEU A 42 18.76 10.73 8.99
N ILE A 43 17.50 10.47 9.31
CA ILE A 43 16.63 9.63 8.50
C ILE A 43 15.61 10.52 7.79
N PHE A 44 15.48 10.36 6.48
CA PHE A 44 14.44 10.96 5.67
C PHE A 44 13.45 9.86 5.24
N PRO A 45 12.28 9.74 5.89
CA PRO A 45 11.19 8.91 5.42
C PRO A 45 10.41 9.61 4.31
N GLY A 46 9.72 8.82 3.49
CA GLY A 46 8.47 9.35 2.97
C GLY A 46 7.70 8.46 2.02
N VAL A 47 6.39 8.68 2.07
CA VAL A 47 5.35 8.12 1.21
C VAL A 47 4.67 9.32 0.58
N GLY A 48 4.71 9.47 -0.74
CA GLY A 48 4.06 10.59 -1.40
C GLY A 48 4.52 10.77 -2.84
N ALA A 49 3.97 11.80 -3.47
CA ALA A 49 4.43 12.26 -4.77
C ALA A 49 5.72 13.10 -4.62
N PHE A 50 6.66 12.92 -5.56
CA PHE A 50 7.92 13.64 -5.63
C PHE A 50 7.73 15.15 -5.58
N GLY A 51 6.78 15.69 -6.36
CA GLY A 51 6.48 17.12 -6.38
C GLY A 51 6.07 17.64 -5.01
N SER A 52 5.13 16.96 -4.35
CA SER A 52 4.66 17.34 -3.01
C SER A 52 5.77 17.27 -1.95
N ALA A 53 6.71 16.33 -2.07
CA ALA A 53 7.87 16.27 -1.17
C ALA A 53 8.82 17.46 -1.37
N ILE A 54 9.13 17.82 -2.63
CA ILE A 54 9.94 19.00 -2.93
C ILE A 54 9.25 20.28 -2.46
N ASP A 55 7.96 20.45 -2.74
CA ASP A 55 7.19 21.61 -2.31
C ASP A 55 7.14 21.72 -0.78
N GLY A 56 6.97 20.59 -0.08
CA GLY A 56 7.03 20.51 1.37
C GLY A 56 8.38 20.93 1.95
N LEU A 57 9.49 20.49 1.35
CA LEU A 57 10.84 20.91 1.76
C LEU A 57 11.10 22.39 1.49
N VAL A 58 10.72 22.90 0.31
CA VAL A 58 10.95 24.28 -0.09
C VAL A 58 10.11 25.25 0.75
N SER A 59 8.81 24.99 0.89
CA SER A 59 7.89 25.85 1.66
C SER A 59 8.27 25.96 3.14
N ARG A 60 8.93 24.93 3.69
CA ARG A 60 9.43 24.90 5.08
C ARG A 60 10.87 25.38 5.23
N GLY A 61 11.53 25.76 4.13
CA GLY A 61 12.93 26.18 4.12
C GLY A 61 13.94 25.07 4.46
N LEU A 62 13.56 23.79 4.29
CA LEU A 62 14.38 22.63 4.64
C LEU A 62 15.22 22.10 3.46
N TYR A 63 14.93 22.52 2.23
CA TYR A 63 15.57 22.01 1.01
C TYR A 63 17.10 22.22 0.99
N GLU A 64 17.56 23.47 1.13
CA GLU A 64 19.00 23.77 1.12
C GLU A 64 19.73 23.24 2.37
N PRO A 65 19.21 23.40 3.61
CA PRO A 65 19.82 22.80 4.80
C PRO A 65 19.99 21.28 4.72
N LEU A 66 19.04 20.57 4.10
CA LEU A 66 19.17 19.14 3.85
C LEU A 66 20.32 18.83 2.88
N ARG A 67 20.44 19.60 1.80
CA ARG A 67 21.51 19.45 0.81
C ARG A 67 22.88 19.68 1.45
N GLU A 68 23.01 20.71 2.26
CA GLU A 68 24.21 21.05 3.03
C GLU A 68 24.54 19.97 4.07
N TYR A 69 23.53 19.44 4.77
CA TYR A 69 23.70 18.33 5.71
C TYR A 69 24.33 17.11 5.04
N ILE A 70 23.81 16.70 3.88
CA ILE A 70 24.34 15.53 3.16
C ILE A 70 25.76 15.83 2.66
N ALA A 71 26.01 17.03 2.14
CA ALA A 71 27.34 17.44 1.67
C ALA A 71 28.39 17.50 2.80
N SER A 72 27.97 17.69 4.06
CA SER A 72 28.87 17.72 5.22
C SER A 72 29.49 16.36 5.57
N GLY A 73 29.03 15.26 4.97
CA GLY A 73 29.52 13.91 5.26
C GLY A 73 28.85 13.24 6.47
N LYS A 74 27.84 13.86 7.09
CA LYS A 74 27.09 13.27 8.20
C LYS A 74 26.13 12.16 7.70
N PRO A 75 25.98 11.04 8.42
CA PRO A 75 25.14 9.92 8.00
C PRO A 75 23.71 10.29 7.61
N TYR A 76 23.31 9.88 6.40
CA TYR A 76 21.97 10.06 5.84
C TYR A 76 21.35 8.72 5.47
N PHE A 77 20.12 8.47 5.92
CA PHE A 77 19.31 7.34 5.48
C PHE A 77 18.01 7.81 4.80
N GLY A 78 17.95 7.71 3.47
CA GLY A 78 16.73 7.98 2.69
C GLY A 78 15.85 6.74 2.52
N ILE A 79 14.53 6.89 2.70
CA ILE A 79 13.55 5.82 2.50
C ILE A 79 12.50 6.27 1.47
N CYS A 80 12.32 5.48 0.43
CA CYS A 80 11.40 5.71 -0.69
C CYS A 80 11.56 7.11 -1.29
N ILE A 81 10.70 8.08 -0.94
CA ILE A 81 10.89 9.45 -1.45
C ILE A 81 12.19 10.07 -0.96
N GLY A 82 12.67 9.72 0.24
CA GLY A 82 13.98 10.11 0.74
C GLY A 82 15.11 9.62 -0.16
N MET A 83 14.99 8.43 -0.76
CA MET A 83 15.93 7.99 -1.79
C MET A 83 15.75 8.82 -3.08
N GLN A 84 14.52 8.99 -3.55
CA GLN A 84 14.25 9.61 -4.85
C GLN A 84 14.67 11.07 -4.92
N ILE A 85 14.51 11.84 -3.84
CA ILE A 85 14.92 13.26 -3.82
C ILE A 85 16.43 13.47 -3.98
N LEU A 86 17.26 12.44 -3.77
CA LEU A 86 18.71 12.52 -4.04
C LEU A 86 19.01 12.71 -5.53
N PHE A 87 18.10 12.26 -6.41
CA PHE A 87 18.22 12.32 -7.86
C PHE A 87 17.96 13.73 -8.39
N ARG A 88 18.29 13.97 -9.66
CA ARG A 88 18.16 15.28 -10.29
C ARG A 88 16.70 15.70 -10.46
N SER A 89 15.85 14.79 -10.91
CA SER A 89 14.42 15.04 -11.13
C SER A 89 13.60 13.76 -11.15
N SER A 90 12.28 13.88 -11.27
CA SER A 90 11.36 12.76 -11.45
C SER A 90 10.36 13.05 -12.56
N LEU A 91 10.07 12.05 -13.40
CA LEU A 91 8.99 12.12 -14.39
C LEU A 91 7.60 12.26 -13.76
N GLU A 92 7.46 12.02 -12.45
CA GLU A 92 6.22 12.26 -11.71
C GLU A 92 5.86 13.75 -11.64
N SER A 93 6.87 14.61 -11.52
CA SER A 93 6.71 16.06 -11.48
C SER A 93 7.87 16.72 -12.23
N PRO A 94 7.80 16.84 -13.57
CA PRO A 94 8.90 17.33 -14.40
C PRO A 94 9.38 18.75 -14.05
N SER A 95 8.52 19.57 -13.42
CA SER A 95 8.84 20.91 -12.94
C SER A 95 9.64 20.90 -11.64
N SER A 96 9.51 19.87 -10.82
CA SER A 96 10.21 19.77 -9.53
C SER A 96 11.65 19.30 -9.72
N LYS A 97 12.59 19.92 -9.00
CA LYS A 97 14.00 19.52 -8.97
C LYS A 97 14.30 18.82 -7.66
N GLY A 98 14.94 17.66 -7.75
CA GLY A 98 15.53 17.01 -6.59
C GLY A 98 16.87 17.64 -6.23
N LEU A 99 17.51 17.13 -5.19
CA LEU A 99 18.77 17.64 -4.66
C LEU A 99 19.93 17.59 -5.67
N GLY A 100 19.82 16.76 -6.72
CA GLY A 100 20.82 16.66 -7.78
C GLY A 100 22.15 16.05 -7.34
N ILE A 101 22.14 15.30 -6.24
CA ILE A 101 23.31 14.59 -5.70
C ILE A 101 23.66 13.40 -6.59
N ILE A 102 22.63 12.71 -7.10
CA ILE A 102 22.75 11.64 -8.10
C ILE A 102 22.33 12.22 -9.46
N PRO A 103 23.22 12.29 -10.46
CA PRO A 103 22.97 12.98 -11.74
C PRO A 103 22.16 12.13 -12.73
N SER A 104 21.10 11.45 -12.26
CA SER A 104 20.13 10.71 -13.05
C SER A 104 18.71 11.14 -12.64
N ASP A 105 17.72 10.76 -13.44
CA ASP A 105 16.31 11.07 -13.21
C ASP A 105 15.52 9.82 -12.79
N ILE A 106 14.50 10.03 -11.97
CA ILE A 106 13.55 8.99 -11.59
C ILE A 106 12.51 8.82 -12.72
N GLY A 107 12.45 7.62 -13.30
CA GLY A 107 11.58 7.28 -14.42
C GLY A 107 10.31 6.53 -14.00
N LEU A 108 9.27 6.56 -14.82
CA LEU A 108 8.05 5.75 -14.64
C LEU A 108 8.31 4.31 -15.09
N PHE A 109 7.79 3.30 -14.37
CA PHE A 109 7.77 1.93 -14.88
C PHE A 109 6.91 1.80 -16.14
N SER A 110 7.36 0.96 -17.08
CA SER A 110 6.50 0.48 -18.15
C SER A 110 5.43 -0.46 -17.61
N ASN A 111 4.18 -0.29 -18.07
CA ASN A 111 3.05 -1.17 -17.76
C ASN A 111 2.76 -2.19 -18.90
N ALA A 112 3.73 -2.40 -19.80
CA ALA A 112 3.58 -3.30 -20.93
C ALA A 112 3.47 -4.78 -20.52
N ASP A 113 4.23 -5.18 -19.50
CA ASP A 113 4.37 -6.58 -19.05
C ASP A 113 3.88 -6.83 -17.62
N LYS A 114 3.50 -5.77 -16.89
CA LYS A 114 3.16 -5.80 -15.47
C LYS A 114 2.19 -4.69 -15.09
N ALA A 115 1.64 -4.77 -13.88
CA ALA A 115 0.86 -3.69 -13.31
C ALA A 115 1.77 -2.54 -12.82
N VAL A 116 1.28 -1.31 -12.79
CA VAL A 116 1.99 -0.16 -12.19
C VAL A 116 0.98 0.66 -11.41
N PRO A 117 1.20 0.95 -10.12
CA PRO A 117 2.45 0.86 -9.34
C PRO A 117 2.95 -0.56 -9.02
N HIS A 118 4.27 -0.67 -8.77
CA HIS A 118 4.91 -1.80 -8.10
C HIS A 118 4.48 -1.80 -6.63
N MET A 119 3.53 -2.68 -6.26
CA MET A 119 2.92 -2.74 -4.92
C MET A 119 3.01 -4.15 -4.33
N GLY A 120 4.04 -4.41 -3.55
CA GLY A 120 4.24 -5.68 -2.88
C GLY A 120 5.67 -5.97 -2.52
N TRP A 121 6.02 -7.25 -2.42
CA TRP A 121 7.31 -7.65 -1.88
C TRP A 121 8.22 -8.18 -2.96
N ASN A 122 9.46 -7.71 -2.96
CA ASN A 122 10.48 -8.09 -3.92
C ASN A 122 11.82 -8.33 -3.20
N SER A 123 12.69 -9.13 -3.81
CA SER A 123 14.04 -9.40 -3.29
C SER A 123 15.02 -8.30 -3.68
N VAL A 124 16.22 -8.34 -3.11
CA VAL A 124 17.34 -7.48 -3.51
C VAL A 124 18.52 -8.33 -3.95
N GLU A 125 19.32 -7.80 -4.86
CA GLU A 125 20.53 -8.43 -5.38
C GLU A 125 21.69 -7.45 -5.29
N PHE A 126 22.71 -7.82 -4.51
CA PHE A 126 23.92 -7.01 -4.37
C PHE A 126 24.65 -6.86 -5.70
N LEU A 127 25.22 -5.68 -5.92
CA LEU A 127 26.16 -5.45 -7.02
C LEU A 127 27.55 -6.00 -6.69
N ASP A 128 27.97 -5.90 -5.43
CA ASP A 128 29.17 -6.56 -4.91
C ASP A 128 28.80 -7.85 -4.15
N ALA A 129 29.21 -9.00 -4.67
CA ALA A 129 28.93 -10.28 -4.03
C ALA A 129 29.82 -10.56 -2.80
N ASP A 130 30.96 -9.87 -2.69
CA ASP A 130 31.97 -10.07 -1.64
C ASP A 130 31.86 -9.03 -0.51
N GLU A 131 30.92 -8.09 -0.62
CA GLU A 131 30.68 -7.04 0.37
C GLU A 131 30.27 -7.66 1.72
N LYS A 132 31.04 -7.41 2.77
CA LYS A 132 30.85 -8.04 4.09
C LYS A 132 29.85 -7.30 4.98
N ALA A 133 29.65 -6.01 4.72
CA ALA A 133 28.68 -5.17 5.41
C ALA A 133 27.47 -5.02 4.50
N HIS A 134 26.35 -5.65 4.88
CA HIS A 134 25.14 -5.71 4.05
C HIS A 134 24.06 -4.74 4.51
N GLU A 135 24.35 -3.83 5.45
CA GLU A 135 23.38 -2.88 6.02
C GLU A 135 22.10 -3.59 6.54
N GLY A 136 22.26 -4.84 7.02
CA GLY A 136 21.16 -5.69 7.48
C GLY A 136 20.29 -6.31 6.37
N LEU A 137 20.64 -6.11 5.09
CA LEU A 137 19.97 -6.71 3.94
C LEU A 137 20.30 -8.20 3.82
N ASP A 138 19.32 -9.00 3.37
CA ASP A 138 19.46 -10.42 3.09
C ASP A 138 18.83 -10.70 1.71
N PRO A 139 19.59 -11.22 0.73
CA PRO A 139 19.08 -11.48 -0.62
C PRO A 139 18.02 -12.60 -0.65
N ARG A 140 17.88 -13.37 0.44
CA ARG A 140 16.83 -14.39 0.60
C ARG A 140 15.56 -13.82 1.21
N SER A 141 15.60 -12.59 1.73
CA SER A 141 14.44 -11.90 2.27
C SER A 141 13.71 -11.10 1.17
N SER A 142 12.48 -10.71 1.46
CA SER A 142 11.71 -9.78 0.63
C SER A 142 11.43 -8.49 1.38
N TYR A 143 11.41 -7.38 0.64
CA TYR A 143 11.15 -6.04 1.16
C TYR A 143 9.94 -5.43 0.46
N TYR A 144 9.20 -4.58 1.16
CA TYR A 144 7.96 -4.00 0.66
C TYR A 144 8.21 -2.72 -0.17
N PHE A 145 7.88 -2.80 -1.45
CA PHE A 145 7.93 -1.72 -2.42
C PHE A 145 6.52 -1.22 -2.74
N VAL A 146 6.36 0.10 -2.85
CA VAL A 146 5.08 0.75 -3.15
C VAL A 146 5.30 2.04 -3.95
N HIS A 147 5.55 1.91 -5.26
CA HIS A 147 5.95 3.05 -6.11
C HIS A 147 5.63 2.85 -7.59
N SER A 148 5.28 3.94 -8.30
CA SER A 148 5.15 3.94 -9.76
C SER A 148 6.45 4.31 -10.46
N PHE A 149 7.28 5.10 -9.79
CA PHE A 149 8.52 5.66 -10.34
C PHE A 149 9.74 5.04 -9.67
N ARG A 150 10.83 4.90 -10.42
CA ARG A 150 12.01 4.13 -10.03
C ARG A 150 13.30 4.75 -10.57
N ALA A 151 14.38 4.56 -9.84
CA ALA A 151 15.73 4.86 -10.32
C ALA A 151 16.25 3.70 -11.20
N ALA A 152 16.48 3.95 -12.48
CA ALA A 152 17.03 2.93 -13.37
C ALA A 152 18.45 2.53 -12.98
N TYR A 153 18.79 1.25 -13.11
CA TYR A 153 20.18 0.84 -12.96
C TYR A 153 20.94 1.03 -14.27
N GLU A 154 21.62 2.17 -14.36
CA GLU A 154 22.36 2.66 -15.51
C GLU A 154 23.85 2.24 -15.44
N TRP A 155 24.13 0.94 -15.57
CA TRP A 155 25.49 0.40 -15.39
C TRP A 155 26.52 0.94 -16.40
N GLU A 156 26.09 1.43 -17.56
CA GLU A 156 26.98 2.04 -18.56
C GLU A 156 27.45 3.45 -18.13
N HIS A 157 26.68 4.14 -17.29
CA HIS A 157 26.97 5.49 -16.81
C HIS A 157 27.72 5.44 -15.48
N ALA A 158 29.06 5.45 -15.55
CA ALA A 158 29.94 5.25 -14.38
C ALA A 158 29.62 6.19 -13.19
N GLU A 159 29.24 7.44 -13.46
CA GLU A 159 28.93 8.42 -12.42
C GLU A 159 27.66 8.07 -11.62
N VAL A 160 26.68 7.41 -12.24
CA VAL A 160 25.44 6.95 -11.62
C VAL A 160 25.62 5.56 -11.02
N ALA A 161 26.28 4.66 -11.75
CA ALA A 161 26.46 3.26 -11.36
C ALA A 161 27.21 3.10 -10.01
N GLN A 162 28.16 3.98 -9.70
CA GLN A 162 28.89 4.00 -8.42
C GLN A 162 28.01 4.28 -7.19
N TRP A 163 26.77 4.75 -7.37
CA TRP A 163 25.81 4.92 -6.28
C TRP A 163 25.01 3.66 -5.99
N GLY A 164 24.96 2.71 -6.92
CA GLY A 164 24.22 1.48 -6.71
C GLY A 164 24.79 0.69 -5.55
N HIS A 165 23.93 -0.04 -4.84
CA HIS A 165 24.36 -0.97 -3.81
C HIS A 165 23.65 -2.31 -4.02
N THR A 166 22.33 -2.27 -4.10
CA THR A 166 21.53 -3.41 -4.55
C THR A 166 20.61 -3.02 -5.70
N THR A 167 20.37 -4.00 -6.56
CA THR A 167 19.37 -3.95 -7.63
C THR A 167 18.22 -4.88 -7.32
N THR A 168 17.09 -4.65 -7.98
CA THR A 168 16.01 -5.62 -8.07
C THR A 168 15.36 -5.54 -9.44
N GLN A 169 14.43 -6.44 -9.71
CA GLN A 169 13.74 -6.55 -10.99
C GLN A 169 12.22 -6.54 -10.78
N TYR A 170 11.51 -5.81 -11.63
CA TYR A 170 10.04 -5.87 -11.71
C TYR A 170 9.62 -5.97 -13.17
N GLY A 171 9.00 -7.09 -13.55
CA GLY A 171 8.87 -7.54 -14.93
C GLY A 171 10.21 -7.55 -15.65
N GLN A 172 10.31 -6.86 -16.78
CA GLN A 172 11.53 -6.74 -17.59
C GLN A 172 12.38 -5.51 -17.27
N GLU A 173 12.17 -4.84 -16.14
CA GLU A 173 12.95 -3.66 -15.74
C GLU A 173 13.80 -3.94 -14.49
N VAL A 174 15.11 -3.73 -14.60
CA VAL A 174 16.05 -3.73 -13.47
C VAL A 174 16.23 -2.31 -12.94
N PHE A 175 16.18 -2.15 -11.63
CA PHE A 175 16.25 -0.84 -10.98
C PHE A 175 17.00 -0.90 -9.65
N LEU A 176 17.42 0.27 -9.16
CA LEU A 176 18.11 0.39 -7.89
C LEU A 176 17.11 0.18 -6.74
N ALA A 177 17.31 -0.88 -5.97
CA ALA A 177 16.58 -1.12 -4.73
C ALA A 177 17.20 -0.31 -3.58
N THR A 178 18.52 -0.16 -3.58
CA THR A 178 19.26 0.69 -2.64
C THR A 178 20.41 1.41 -3.32
N VAL A 179 20.77 2.56 -2.76
CA VAL A 179 21.97 3.32 -3.12
C VAL A 179 22.87 3.49 -1.89
N ARG A 180 24.18 3.45 -2.10
CA ARG A 180 25.21 3.60 -1.07
C ARG A 180 26.42 4.31 -1.64
N LYS A 181 26.80 5.44 -1.03
CA LYS A 181 28.06 6.12 -1.33
C LYS A 181 28.43 7.10 -0.21
N GLY A 182 29.65 6.99 0.32
CA GLY A 182 30.14 7.89 1.37
C GLY A 182 29.28 7.80 2.62
N ASN A 183 28.62 8.89 3.00
CA ASN A 183 27.70 8.98 4.14
C ASN A 183 26.23 8.70 3.82
N VAL A 184 25.92 8.43 2.55
CA VAL A 184 24.56 8.19 2.08
C VAL A 184 24.31 6.69 2.01
N PHE A 185 23.22 6.28 2.65
CA PHE A 185 22.51 5.03 2.38
C PHE A 185 21.05 5.40 2.06
N ALA A 186 20.44 4.78 1.06
CA ALA A 186 19.01 4.95 0.85
C ALA A 186 18.39 3.71 0.21
N CYS A 187 17.11 3.50 0.46
CA CYS A 187 16.35 2.36 -0.05
C CYS A 187 15.04 2.82 -0.70
N GLN A 188 14.65 2.15 -1.78
CA GLN A 188 13.38 2.41 -2.47
C GLN A 188 12.21 1.72 -1.77
N PHE A 189 12.45 0.58 -1.12
CA PHE A 189 11.46 -0.09 -0.28
C PHE A 189 11.30 0.60 1.07
N HIS A 190 10.26 0.21 1.82
CA HIS A 190 9.97 0.72 3.16
C HIS A 190 10.40 -0.30 4.23
N PRO A 191 11.57 -0.15 4.88
CA PRO A 191 12.01 -1.10 5.90
C PRO A 191 11.05 -1.17 7.10
N GLU A 192 10.42 -0.06 7.48
CA GLU A 192 9.39 0.00 8.52
C GLU A 192 8.08 -0.75 8.15
N LYS A 193 7.93 -1.13 6.87
CA LYS A 193 6.82 -1.94 6.34
C LYS A 193 7.27 -3.30 5.79
N SER A 194 8.53 -3.67 5.99
CA SER A 194 9.10 -4.91 5.48
C SER A 194 9.23 -6.00 6.55
N GLY A 195 8.40 -5.96 7.60
CA GLY A 195 8.39 -6.94 8.68
C GLY A 195 9.76 -7.09 9.35
N PRO A 196 10.10 -8.30 9.85
CA PRO A 196 11.38 -8.55 10.51
C PRO A 196 12.60 -8.25 9.63
N ALA A 197 12.51 -8.46 8.31
CA ALA A 197 13.60 -8.19 7.38
C ALA A 197 13.94 -6.70 7.32
N GLY A 198 12.92 -5.83 7.25
CA GLY A 198 13.13 -4.39 7.26
C GLY A 198 13.57 -3.83 8.62
N LEU A 199 13.06 -4.41 9.72
CA LEU A 199 13.52 -4.06 11.07
C LEU A 199 15.02 -4.31 11.23
N LYS A 200 15.56 -5.40 10.65
CA LYS A 200 17.00 -5.68 10.65
C LYS A 200 17.81 -4.63 9.89
N VAL A 201 17.28 -4.08 8.78
CA VAL A 201 17.95 -3.00 8.03
C VAL A 201 18.06 -1.74 8.89
N LEU A 202 16.96 -1.34 9.54
CA LEU A 202 16.95 -0.18 10.43
C LEU A 202 17.87 -0.39 11.64
N ASP A 203 17.79 -1.54 12.30
CA ASP A 203 18.61 -1.88 13.47
C ASP A 203 20.10 -1.92 13.13
N ALA A 204 20.46 -2.53 11.99
CA ALA A 204 21.84 -2.58 11.51
C ALA A 204 22.40 -1.17 11.29
N TRP A 205 21.67 -0.31 10.56
CA TRP A 205 22.09 1.05 10.32
C TRP A 205 22.22 1.85 11.62
N LEU A 206 21.27 1.72 12.56
CA LEU A 206 21.27 2.49 13.82
C LEU A 206 22.37 2.07 14.80
N ARG A 207 22.78 0.79 14.80
CA ARG A 207 23.81 0.26 15.71
C ARG A 207 25.23 0.51 15.26
N GLU A 208 25.44 0.69 13.96
CA GLU A 208 26.75 1.01 13.40
C GLU A 208 27.29 2.34 13.97
N SER A 209 28.61 2.55 13.97
CA SER A 209 29.15 3.83 14.44
C SER A 209 28.91 4.93 13.39
N GLU A 210 28.82 6.19 13.82
CA GLU A 210 28.68 7.32 12.89
C GLU A 210 29.85 7.39 11.89
N THR A 211 31.05 7.01 12.32
CA THR A 211 32.25 6.97 11.49
C THR A 211 32.16 5.89 10.41
N ASP A 212 31.68 4.69 10.76
CA ASP A 212 31.53 3.60 9.81
C ASP A 212 30.45 3.94 8.77
N ARG A 213 29.31 4.49 9.21
CA ARG A 213 28.24 4.97 8.32
C ARG A 213 28.65 6.10 7.38
N ALA A 214 29.63 6.92 7.77
CA ALA A 214 30.09 8.06 6.98
C ALA A 214 30.99 7.68 5.80
N THR A 215 31.41 6.41 5.72
CA THR A 215 32.28 5.90 4.66
C THR A 215 31.65 4.71 3.96
N SER A 216 31.97 4.47 2.69
CA SER A 216 31.56 3.24 2.00
C SER A 216 32.71 2.73 1.14
N PRO A 217 32.84 1.41 0.96
CA PRO A 217 33.69 0.91 -0.11
C PRO A 217 33.16 1.38 -1.48
N PRO A 218 34.01 1.42 -2.52
CA PRO A 218 33.55 1.65 -3.88
C PRO A 218 32.67 0.49 -4.37
N THR A 219 31.46 0.77 -4.87
CA THR A 219 30.64 -0.26 -5.49
C THR A 219 31.22 -0.68 -6.84
N PRO A 220 31.38 -2.00 -7.11
CA PRO A 220 31.75 -2.47 -8.43
C PRO A 220 30.67 -2.16 -9.46
N ARG A 221 31.10 -1.80 -10.66
CA ARG A 221 30.22 -1.60 -11.81
C ARG A 221 29.98 -2.93 -12.51
N VAL A 222 28.81 -3.53 -12.30
CA VAL A 222 28.45 -4.85 -12.80
C VAL A 222 27.27 -4.75 -13.77
N ALA A 223 27.39 -5.34 -14.96
CA ALA A 223 26.26 -5.40 -15.88
C ALA A 223 25.13 -6.25 -15.28
N ARG A 224 23.90 -5.73 -15.33
CA ARG A 224 22.69 -6.44 -14.89
C ARG A 224 21.65 -6.41 -16.00
N PHE A 225 21.18 -7.60 -16.38
CA PHE A 225 20.12 -7.78 -17.38
C PHE A 225 18.90 -8.41 -16.71
N PRO A 226 17.67 -8.10 -17.19
CA PRO A 226 16.47 -8.75 -16.69
C PRO A 226 16.56 -10.29 -16.83
N LYS A 227 16.26 -10.99 -15.74
CA LYS A 227 16.08 -12.44 -15.69
C LYS A 227 14.72 -12.82 -16.30
N PRO A 228 14.54 -14.10 -16.70
CA PRO A 228 13.24 -14.57 -17.22
C PRO A 228 12.07 -14.44 -16.23
N LYS A 229 12.35 -14.43 -14.93
CA LYS A 229 11.37 -14.22 -13.85
C LYS A 229 11.93 -13.20 -12.86
N ASP A 230 11.07 -12.30 -12.40
CA ASP A 230 11.40 -11.37 -11.33
C ASP A 230 11.22 -12.00 -9.94
N GLY A 231 11.65 -11.30 -8.90
CA GLY A 231 11.54 -11.72 -7.50
C GLY A 231 10.22 -11.31 -6.84
N PHE A 232 9.26 -10.77 -7.60
CA PHE A 232 8.03 -10.23 -7.06
C PHE A 232 7.12 -11.35 -6.53
N THR A 233 6.61 -11.16 -5.33
CA THR A 233 5.78 -12.14 -4.62
C THR A 233 4.28 -11.89 -4.86
N LYS A 234 3.47 -12.95 -4.74
CA LYS A 234 2.01 -12.83 -4.60
C LYS A 234 1.68 -12.47 -3.15
N ARG A 235 0.85 -11.45 -2.96
CA ARG A 235 0.47 -10.97 -1.62
C ARG A 235 -0.77 -11.68 -1.08
N ILE A 236 -0.71 -12.02 0.21
CA ILE A 236 -1.85 -12.47 1.01
C ILE A 236 -2.30 -11.35 1.93
N ILE A 237 -3.50 -10.82 1.66
CA ILE A 237 -4.07 -9.71 2.41
C ILE A 237 -5.10 -10.25 3.42
N ALA A 238 -4.93 -9.87 4.68
CA ALA A 238 -5.89 -10.18 5.72
C ALA A 238 -6.81 -8.97 5.96
N CYS A 239 -8.12 -9.19 5.94
CA CYS A 239 -9.10 -8.12 6.10
C CYS A 239 -9.94 -8.29 7.37
N MET A 240 -10.32 -7.18 7.99
CA MET A 240 -11.24 -7.14 9.12
C MET A 240 -12.22 -5.97 9.03
N ASP A 241 -13.47 -6.22 9.39
CA ASP A 241 -14.48 -5.18 9.55
C ASP A 241 -14.47 -4.68 10.99
N VAL A 242 -14.25 -3.38 11.20
CA VAL A 242 -14.27 -2.73 12.51
C VAL A 242 -15.60 -2.00 12.67
N ARG A 243 -16.40 -2.41 13.67
CA ARG A 243 -17.71 -1.84 13.97
C ARG A 243 -17.83 -1.40 15.42
N SER A 244 -18.84 -0.59 15.71
CA SER A 244 -19.27 -0.29 17.07
C SER A 244 -20.35 -1.29 17.51
N ASN A 245 -20.28 -1.83 18.72
CA ASN A 245 -21.40 -2.58 19.32
C ASN A 245 -22.36 -1.63 20.07
N ASP A 246 -23.43 -2.19 20.66
CA ASP A 246 -24.46 -1.43 21.39
C ASP A 246 -23.91 -0.71 22.64
N ASP A 247 -22.83 -1.22 23.21
CA ASP A 247 -22.12 -0.62 24.35
C ASP A 247 -21.13 0.49 23.93
N GLY A 248 -20.97 0.73 22.63
CA GLY A 248 -20.03 1.69 22.07
C GLY A 248 -18.59 1.19 21.92
N ASP A 249 -18.32 -0.09 22.17
CA ASP A 249 -17.02 -0.72 21.99
C ASP A 249 -16.69 -0.98 20.52
N LEU A 250 -15.41 -0.93 20.16
CA LEU A 250 -14.96 -1.37 18.85
C LEU A 250 -14.72 -2.88 18.82
N VAL A 251 -15.45 -3.55 17.94
CA VAL A 251 -15.37 -5.01 17.75
C VAL A 251 -15.11 -5.34 16.28
N VAL A 252 -14.57 -6.53 16.04
CA VAL A 252 -14.39 -7.06 14.68
C VAL A 252 -15.53 -8.00 14.36
N THR A 253 -16.05 -7.98 13.12
CA THR A 253 -16.92 -9.06 12.68
C THR A 253 -16.73 -9.55 11.26
N LYS A 254 -16.45 -10.86 11.16
CA LYS A 254 -17.06 -11.80 10.20
C LYS A 254 -16.82 -13.23 10.73
N GLY A 255 -17.54 -13.58 11.79
CA GLY A 255 -17.42 -14.88 12.50
C GLY A 255 -18.08 -14.93 13.87
N ASP A 256 -18.40 -13.76 14.45
CA ASP A 256 -18.98 -13.70 15.79
C ASP A 256 -20.51 -13.60 15.74
N GLN A 257 -21.18 -14.75 15.79
CA GLN A 257 -22.20 -14.97 16.83
C GLN A 257 -21.49 -15.34 18.15
N TYR A 258 -20.49 -14.56 18.57
CA TYR A 258 -19.95 -14.73 19.92
C TYR A 258 -20.95 -14.10 20.88
N ASP A 259 -21.65 -14.99 21.57
CA ASP A 259 -22.33 -14.71 22.82
C ASP A 259 -21.36 -13.90 23.71
N VAL A 260 -21.82 -12.75 24.20
CA VAL A 260 -21.01 -11.79 24.97
C VAL A 260 -20.80 -12.35 26.38
N ARG A 261 -20.03 -13.45 26.50
CA ARG A 261 -19.69 -14.11 27.76
C ARG A 261 -18.31 -14.77 27.72
N GLU A 262 -17.30 -14.06 27.23
CA GLU A 262 -15.93 -14.29 27.72
C GLU A 262 -15.57 -13.13 28.64
N ARG A 263 -15.48 -13.44 29.95
CA ARG A 263 -14.89 -12.56 30.94
C ARG A 263 -13.42 -12.40 30.57
N ALA A 264 -13.01 -11.15 30.33
CA ALA A 264 -11.61 -10.80 30.14
C ALA A 264 -10.85 -11.01 31.46
N ASP A 265 -10.05 -12.06 31.51
CA ASP A 265 -8.90 -12.12 32.41
C ASP A 265 -7.67 -11.64 31.62
N GLY A 266 -7.22 -10.40 31.86
CA GLY A 266 -5.92 -9.90 31.39
C GLY A 266 -5.93 -8.51 30.73
N ASP A 267 -5.23 -7.57 31.38
CA ASP A 267 -4.74 -6.25 30.94
C ASP A 267 -5.20 -5.72 29.57
N GLY A 268 -6.33 -5.01 29.56
CA GLY A 268 -6.74 -4.19 28.43
C GLY A 268 -5.95 -2.87 28.36
N VAL A 269 -5.43 -2.55 27.18
CA VAL A 269 -4.82 -1.24 26.87
C VAL A 269 -5.91 -0.17 26.88
N SER A 270 -5.98 0.62 27.96
CA SER A 270 -6.86 1.79 28.09
C SER A 270 -6.17 3.02 27.49
N ALA A 271 -6.46 3.37 26.23
CA ALA A 271 -6.15 4.69 25.71
C ALA A 271 -7.19 5.71 26.24
N ARG A 272 -6.72 6.81 26.84
CA ARG A 272 -7.59 7.88 27.33
C ARG A 272 -7.99 8.79 26.15
N THR A 273 -9.17 8.57 25.58
CA THR A 273 -9.85 9.53 24.70
C THR A 273 -11.08 10.10 25.42
N ALA A 274 -11.29 11.41 25.29
CA ALA A 274 -12.47 12.09 25.82
C ALA A 274 -13.66 11.78 24.89
N GLY A 275 -14.47 10.79 25.28
CA GLY A 275 -15.57 10.25 24.49
C GLY A 275 -15.55 8.73 24.62
N ALA A 276 -16.44 8.18 25.44
CA ALA A 276 -16.36 6.83 25.96
C ALA A 276 -16.50 5.74 24.88
N VAL A 277 -15.37 5.29 24.32
CA VAL A 277 -15.23 3.97 23.68
C VAL A 277 -14.41 3.11 24.61
N ARG A 278 -15.00 2.00 25.09
CA ARG A 278 -14.29 1.02 25.90
C ARG A 278 -13.78 -0.09 24.96
N ASN A 279 -12.64 -0.67 25.32
CA ASN A 279 -12.04 -1.83 24.64
C ASN A 279 -11.63 -1.67 23.14
N LEU A 280 -10.63 -0.82 22.87
CA LEU A 280 -9.92 -0.78 21.57
C LEU A 280 -9.10 -2.05 21.27
N GLY A 281 -8.96 -2.96 22.23
CA GLY A 281 -7.99 -4.06 22.19
C GLY A 281 -8.31 -5.14 21.15
N LYS A 282 -9.59 -5.36 20.81
CA LYS A 282 -9.97 -6.46 19.91
C LYS A 282 -9.48 -6.28 18.46
N PRO A 283 -9.73 -5.15 17.77
CA PRO A 283 -9.18 -4.93 16.43
C PRO A 283 -7.66 -4.91 16.41
N VAL A 284 -7.03 -4.30 17.42
CA VAL A 284 -5.56 -4.19 17.51
C VAL A 284 -4.93 -5.56 17.71
N ALA A 285 -5.43 -6.36 18.66
CA ALA A 285 -4.92 -7.72 18.90
C ALA A 285 -5.08 -8.62 17.67
N LEU A 286 -6.19 -8.50 16.94
CA LEU A 286 -6.38 -9.24 15.70
C LEU A 286 -5.40 -8.77 14.60
N ALA A 287 -5.14 -7.47 14.51
CA ALA A 287 -4.15 -6.95 13.56
C ALA A 287 -2.74 -7.47 13.88
N SER A 288 -2.33 -7.42 15.15
CA SER A 288 -1.06 -8.02 15.60
C SER A 288 -1.01 -9.52 15.29
N ARG A 289 -2.12 -10.25 15.49
CA ARG A 289 -2.22 -11.68 15.16
C ARG A 289 -1.99 -11.94 13.68
N TYR A 290 -2.73 -11.27 12.80
CA TYR A 290 -2.58 -11.44 11.35
C TYR A 290 -1.16 -11.14 10.87
N TYR A 291 -0.52 -10.10 11.43
CA TYR A 291 0.88 -9.80 11.14
C TYR A 291 1.81 -10.97 11.53
N VAL A 292 1.67 -11.50 12.75
CA VAL A 292 2.48 -12.63 13.26
C VAL A 292 2.22 -13.91 12.47
N GLU A 293 0.97 -14.17 12.07
CA GLU A 293 0.56 -15.29 11.22
C GLU A 293 1.05 -15.14 9.77
N GLY A 294 1.64 -14.00 9.41
CA GLY A 294 2.34 -13.81 8.15
C GLY A 294 1.58 -13.04 7.07
N ALA A 295 0.54 -12.28 7.42
CA ALA A 295 -0.13 -11.38 6.47
C ALA A 295 0.88 -10.45 5.78
N ASP A 296 0.72 -10.24 4.48
CA ASP A 296 1.57 -9.34 3.71
C ASP A 296 1.10 -7.89 3.77
N GLU A 297 -0.16 -7.70 4.15
CA GLU A 297 -0.87 -6.43 4.28
C GLU A 297 -2.15 -6.66 5.08
N LEU A 298 -2.61 -5.64 5.82
CA LEU A 298 -3.89 -5.67 6.52
C LEU A 298 -4.84 -4.61 6.00
N CYS A 299 -6.08 -5.01 5.72
CA CYS A 299 -7.19 -4.10 5.41
C CYS A 299 -8.13 -3.97 6.61
N LEU A 300 -8.33 -2.75 7.10
CA LEU A 300 -9.28 -2.44 8.16
C LEU A 300 -10.44 -1.64 7.58
N MET A 301 -11.62 -2.25 7.56
CA MET A 301 -12.83 -1.65 7.01
C MET A 301 -13.63 -0.98 8.13
N ASN A 302 -13.60 0.35 8.16
CA ASN A 302 -14.33 1.19 9.09
C ASN A 302 -15.83 1.24 8.74
N ILE A 303 -16.60 0.41 9.43
CA ILE A 303 -18.07 0.39 9.38
C ILE A 303 -18.69 0.90 10.69
N THR A 304 -17.94 1.65 11.49
CA THR A 304 -18.39 2.19 12.77
C THR A 304 -19.54 3.19 12.59
N SER A 305 -20.38 3.30 13.63
CA SER A 305 -21.45 4.32 13.72
C SER A 305 -20.91 5.72 14.03
N PHE A 306 -19.67 5.82 14.53
CA PHE A 306 -19.01 7.06 14.94
C PHE A 306 -18.43 7.89 13.79
N ARG A 307 -18.84 7.63 12.55
CA ARG A 307 -18.43 8.45 11.37
C ARG A 307 -18.93 9.90 11.42
N HIS A 308 -19.78 10.21 12.39
CA HIS A 308 -20.29 11.55 12.65
C HIS A 308 -19.60 12.24 13.84
N SER A 309 -18.64 11.57 14.51
CA SER A 309 -17.79 12.22 15.51
C SER A 309 -16.80 13.17 14.83
N PRO A 310 -16.29 14.20 15.54
CA PRO A 310 -15.23 15.05 15.01
C PRO A 310 -14.08 14.22 14.45
N LEU A 311 -13.53 14.60 13.29
CA LEU A 311 -12.55 13.81 12.56
C LEU A 311 -11.41 13.30 13.45
N LEU A 312 -10.79 14.19 14.22
CA LEU A 312 -9.62 13.88 15.06
C LEU A 312 -9.95 13.01 16.27
N ASP A 313 -11.23 12.91 16.64
CA ASP A 313 -11.74 12.11 17.75
C ASP A 313 -12.32 10.77 17.28
N GLN A 314 -12.26 10.47 15.99
CA GLN A 314 -12.77 9.21 15.46
C GLN A 314 -12.03 8.02 16.10
N PRO A 315 -12.74 7.06 16.74
CA PRO A 315 -12.12 5.91 17.40
C PRO A 315 -11.26 5.06 16.47
N MET A 316 -11.58 5.06 15.17
CA MET A 316 -10.80 4.35 14.15
C MET A 316 -9.38 4.90 14.04
N LEU A 317 -9.14 6.22 14.18
CA LEU A 317 -7.79 6.77 14.18
C LEU A 317 -6.95 6.22 15.34
N ALA A 318 -7.57 6.01 16.50
CA ALA A 318 -6.89 5.39 17.65
C ALA A 318 -6.55 3.91 17.39
N VAL A 319 -7.44 3.15 16.76
CA VAL A 319 -7.17 1.76 16.34
C VAL A 319 -5.98 1.71 15.37
N VAL A 320 -5.97 2.58 14.36
CA VAL A 320 -4.88 2.62 13.37
C VAL A 320 -3.55 2.94 14.06
N ARG A 321 -3.55 3.93 14.97
CA ARG A 321 -2.36 4.31 15.73
C ARG A 321 -1.83 3.15 16.58
N ALA A 322 -2.70 2.48 17.32
CA ALA A 322 -2.33 1.35 18.16
C ALA A 322 -1.86 0.13 17.34
N ALA A 323 -2.50 -0.15 16.19
CA ALA A 323 -2.06 -1.21 15.29
C ALA A 323 -0.65 -0.92 14.73
N ALA A 324 -0.40 0.32 14.27
CA ALA A 324 0.88 0.75 13.73
C ALA A 324 2.04 0.73 14.74
N GLU A 325 1.78 0.57 16.04
CA GLU A 325 2.83 0.38 17.04
C GLU A 325 3.42 -1.03 17.01
N THR A 326 2.69 -2.01 16.49
CA THR A 326 3.08 -3.44 16.55
C THR A 326 3.07 -4.17 15.20
N VAL A 327 2.45 -3.57 14.17
CA VAL A 327 2.31 -4.14 12.83
C VAL A 327 3.24 -3.44 11.84
N TYR A 328 4.26 -4.17 11.36
CA TYR A 328 5.30 -3.66 10.44
C TYR A 328 5.09 -4.13 9.01
N VAL A 329 3.84 -4.21 8.59
CA VAL A 329 3.41 -4.42 7.20
C VAL A 329 2.38 -3.34 6.84
N PRO A 330 2.04 -3.15 5.55
CA PRO A 330 1.13 -2.10 5.12
C PRO A 330 -0.26 -2.21 5.76
N LEU A 331 -0.82 -1.06 6.13
CA LEU A 331 -2.17 -0.90 6.65
C LEU A 331 -3.03 -0.12 5.66
N THR A 332 -4.12 -0.73 5.20
CA THR A 332 -5.11 -0.11 4.32
C THR A 332 -6.39 0.18 5.10
N ILE A 333 -6.87 1.42 5.05
CA ILE A 333 -8.09 1.83 5.75
C ILE A 333 -9.21 2.11 4.74
N GLY A 334 -10.29 1.34 4.82
CA GLY A 334 -11.50 1.57 4.02
C GLY A 334 -12.64 2.13 4.85
N GLY A 335 -13.53 2.90 4.22
CA GLY A 335 -14.74 3.41 4.85
C GLY A 335 -14.56 4.78 5.53
N GLY A 336 -15.39 5.75 5.14
CA GLY A 336 -15.34 7.11 5.68
C GLY A 336 -14.36 8.07 5.00
N ILE A 337 -13.61 7.61 3.99
CA ILE A 337 -12.67 8.44 3.21
C ILE A 337 -13.44 9.22 2.14
N LYS A 338 -13.94 10.39 2.53
CA LYS A 338 -14.76 11.30 1.71
C LYS A 338 -14.80 12.68 2.34
N ASP A 339 -15.40 13.65 1.66
CA ASP A 339 -15.73 14.92 2.27
C ASP A 339 -16.70 14.71 3.45
N THR A 340 -16.40 15.36 4.57
CA THR A 340 -17.17 15.26 5.81
C THR A 340 -17.33 16.62 6.46
N VAL A 341 -18.27 16.72 7.39
CA VAL A 341 -18.47 17.91 8.21
C VAL A 341 -18.56 17.44 9.66
N ASP A 342 -17.74 18.02 10.53
CA ASP A 342 -17.76 17.75 11.96
C ASP A 342 -19.09 18.23 12.59
N PRO A 343 -19.48 17.72 13.77
CA PRO A 343 -20.68 18.17 14.48
C PRO A 343 -20.78 19.67 14.73
N ASP A 344 -19.65 20.36 14.81
CA ASP A 344 -19.58 21.82 15.01
C ASP A 344 -19.71 22.62 13.70
N GLY A 345 -19.85 21.93 12.55
CA GLY A 345 -19.97 22.53 11.23
C GLY A 345 -18.65 22.70 10.48
N THR A 346 -17.50 22.30 11.05
CA THR A 346 -16.20 22.39 10.39
C THR A 346 -16.12 21.42 9.21
N PRO A 347 -15.95 21.90 7.96
CA PRO A 347 -15.80 21.01 6.81
C PRO A 347 -14.39 20.42 6.75
N HIS A 348 -14.30 19.16 6.35
CA HIS A 348 -13.06 18.46 6.03
C HIS A 348 -13.18 17.82 4.66
N SER A 349 -12.24 18.11 3.79
CA SER A 349 -12.09 17.46 2.49
C SER A 349 -11.67 16.00 2.64
N ALA A 350 -11.94 15.18 1.63
CA ALA A 350 -11.46 13.79 1.58
C ALA A 350 -9.93 13.69 1.70
N LEU A 351 -9.21 14.70 1.20
CA LEU A 351 -7.76 14.80 1.31
C LEU A 351 -7.32 14.98 2.78
N GLU A 352 -8.00 15.84 3.54
CA GLU A 352 -7.73 16.05 4.97
C GLU A 352 -8.07 14.81 5.79
N VAL A 353 -9.21 14.16 5.48
CA VAL A 353 -9.60 12.89 6.11
C VAL A 353 -8.54 11.81 5.85
N ALA A 354 -8.11 11.63 4.60
CA ALA A 354 -7.05 10.68 4.26
C ALA A 354 -5.73 11.03 4.95
N GLY A 355 -5.36 12.32 4.98
CA GLY A 355 -4.19 12.82 5.70
C GLY A 355 -4.20 12.48 7.18
N ALA A 356 -5.34 12.59 7.86
CA ALA A 356 -5.49 12.20 9.26
C ALA A 356 -5.25 10.69 9.46
N TYR A 357 -5.77 9.83 8.58
CA TYR A 357 -5.52 8.39 8.63
C TYR A 357 -4.05 8.03 8.33
N PHE A 358 -3.41 8.69 7.36
CA PHE A 358 -1.98 8.48 7.10
C PHE A 358 -1.11 8.89 8.29
N ARG A 359 -1.40 10.05 8.90
CA ARG A 359 -0.74 10.52 10.13
C ARG A 359 -0.97 9.55 11.31
N ALA A 360 -2.11 8.88 11.35
CA ALA A 360 -2.40 7.89 12.39
C ALA A 360 -1.63 6.57 12.20
N GLY A 361 -1.22 6.22 10.98
CA GLY A 361 -0.47 4.98 10.72
C GLY A 361 -0.93 4.20 9.49
N ALA A 362 -1.96 4.66 8.78
CA ALA A 362 -2.37 4.06 7.51
C ALA A 362 -1.32 4.31 6.43
N ASP A 363 -1.20 3.37 5.50
CA ASP A 363 -0.34 3.51 4.31
C ASP A 363 -1.16 3.75 3.06
N LYS A 364 -2.41 3.26 3.05
CA LYS A 364 -3.35 3.38 1.95
C LYS A 364 -4.76 3.65 2.45
N VAL A 365 -5.54 4.33 1.64
CA VAL A 365 -6.98 4.56 1.87
C VAL A 365 -7.80 3.90 0.77
N SER A 366 -8.91 3.27 1.15
CA SER A 366 -9.84 2.61 0.24
C SER A 366 -11.10 3.43 0.06
N ILE A 367 -11.39 3.80 -1.19
CA ILE A 367 -12.56 4.57 -1.63
C ILE A 367 -13.53 3.61 -2.32
N ALA A 368 -14.84 3.73 -2.06
CA ALA A 368 -15.86 2.85 -2.63
C ALA A 368 -16.99 3.64 -3.31
N THR A 369 -17.97 4.10 -2.52
CA THR A 369 -19.15 4.82 -3.05
C THR A 369 -18.78 6.09 -3.82
N GLU A 370 -17.86 6.90 -3.28
CA GLU A 370 -17.39 8.12 -3.97
C GLU A 370 -16.69 7.84 -5.30
N ALA A 371 -16.08 6.65 -5.46
CA ALA A 371 -15.44 6.25 -6.70
C ALA A 371 -16.48 6.03 -7.82
N VAL A 372 -17.63 5.43 -7.48
CA VAL A 372 -18.74 5.25 -8.41
C VAL A 372 -19.31 6.59 -8.85
N PHE A 373 -19.54 7.51 -7.90
CA PHE A 373 -20.05 8.84 -8.22
C PHE A 373 -19.07 9.65 -9.07
N ALA A 374 -17.77 9.56 -8.79
CA ALA A 374 -16.75 10.22 -9.60
C ALA A 374 -16.77 9.74 -11.05
N VAL A 375 -16.87 8.42 -11.29
CA VAL A 375 -16.94 7.88 -12.64
C VAL A 375 -18.27 8.18 -13.33
N GLU A 376 -19.40 8.18 -12.62
CA GLU A 376 -20.68 8.64 -13.19
C GLU A 376 -20.57 10.09 -13.69
N LYS A 377 -19.96 10.99 -12.89
CA LYS A 377 -19.70 12.38 -13.29
C LYS A 377 -18.77 12.48 -14.51
N MET A 378 -17.75 11.63 -14.61
CA MET A 378 -16.89 11.57 -15.81
C MET A 378 -17.68 11.16 -17.06
N ARG A 379 -18.64 10.24 -16.92
CA ARG A 379 -19.44 9.73 -18.06
C ARG A 379 -20.44 10.74 -18.61
N GLU A 380 -20.76 11.79 -17.86
CA GLU A 380 -21.53 12.93 -18.37
C GLU A 380 -20.74 13.76 -19.39
N ARG A 381 -19.42 13.55 -19.49
CA ARG A 381 -18.52 14.26 -20.42
C ARG A 381 -18.25 13.43 -21.68
N PRO A 382 -18.20 14.05 -22.87
CA PRO A 382 -17.87 13.35 -24.11
C PRO A 382 -16.49 12.67 -24.05
N SER A 383 -16.41 11.42 -24.51
CA SER A 383 -15.17 10.65 -24.63
C SER A 383 -15.30 9.57 -25.69
N ALA A 384 -14.17 9.15 -26.27
CA ALA A 384 -14.13 8.10 -27.29
C ALA A 384 -14.29 6.69 -26.72
N ASP A 385 -13.93 6.48 -25.46
CA ASP A 385 -13.94 5.20 -24.75
C ASP A 385 -15.10 5.06 -23.74
N GLY A 386 -15.98 6.07 -23.69
CA GLY A 386 -17.15 6.09 -22.81
C GLY A 386 -16.83 6.49 -21.37
N VAL A 387 -15.60 6.94 -21.07
CA VAL A 387 -15.17 7.46 -19.77
C VAL A 387 -14.45 8.81 -19.95
N GLY A 388 -15.13 9.90 -19.60
CA GLY A 388 -14.64 11.28 -19.74
C GLY A 388 -13.36 11.59 -18.97
N GLU A 389 -12.86 12.82 -19.09
CA GLU A 389 -11.76 13.28 -18.24
C GLU A 389 -12.22 13.54 -16.80
N GLY A 390 -11.30 13.40 -15.85
CA GLY A 390 -11.47 13.90 -14.48
C GLY A 390 -11.57 15.43 -14.46
N ASP A 391 -11.98 16.00 -13.33
CA ASP A 391 -12.03 17.45 -13.13
C ASP A 391 -11.15 17.95 -11.97
N GLY A 392 -10.32 17.07 -11.42
CA GLY A 392 -9.44 17.36 -10.30
C GLY A 392 -10.15 17.46 -8.94
N THR A 393 -11.44 17.15 -8.85
CA THR A 393 -12.23 17.36 -7.61
C THR A 393 -12.52 16.08 -6.83
N SER A 394 -12.39 14.90 -7.43
CA SER A 394 -12.69 13.66 -6.72
C SER A 394 -11.67 13.38 -5.61
N ALA A 395 -12.10 12.60 -4.60
CA ALA A 395 -11.21 12.10 -3.56
C ALA A 395 -10.03 11.30 -4.16
N ILE A 396 -10.27 10.56 -5.25
CA ILE A 396 -9.22 9.78 -5.94
C ILE A 396 -8.16 10.74 -6.49
N GLU A 397 -8.56 11.75 -7.26
CA GLU A 397 -7.63 12.70 -7.89
C GLU A 397 -6.83 13.49 -6.85
N THR A 398 -7.51 14.04 -5.84
CA THR A 398 -6.87 14.90 -4.83
C THR A 398 -5.88 14.13 -3.95
N ILE A 399 -6.26 12.92 -3.51
CA ILE A 399 -5.38 12.07 -2.68
C ILE A 399 -4.23 11.53 -3.53
N ALA A 400 -4.48 11.06 -4.75
CA ALA A 400 -3.43 10.56 -5.64
C ALA A 400 -2.44 11.67 -6.04
N HIS A 401 -2.90 12.90 -6.22
CA HIS A 401 -2.04 14.05 -6.49
C HIS A 401 -1.07 14.32 -5.32
N ALA A 402 -1.55 14.28 -4.08
CA ALA A 402 -0.73 14.58 -2.91
C ALA A 402 0.17 13.42 -2.47
N TYR A 403 -0.35 12.19 -2.52
CA TYR A 403 0.30 11.01 -1.93
C TYR A 403 0.78 9.98 -2.96
N GLY A 404 0.56 10.24 -4.25
CA GLY A 404 0.78 9.28 -5.33
C GLY A 404 -0.35 8.26 -5.42
N ARG A 405 -0.56 7.72 -6.63
CA ARG A 405 -1.63 6.73 -6.89
C ARG A 405 -1.57 5.51 -5.96
N GLN A 406 -0.37 5.10 -5.56
CA GLN A 406 -0.14 3.97 -4.67
C GLN A 406 -0.82 4.09 -3.30
N ALA A 407 -1.21 5.29 -2.89
CA ALA A 407 -1.93 5.53 -1.63
C ALA A 407 -3.45 5.33 -1.76
N VAL A 408 -3.98 5.21 -2.99
CA VAL A 408 -5.42 5.13 -3.28
C VAL A 408 -5.81 3.75 -3.78
N VAL A 409 -6.56 3.04 -2.96
CA VAL A 409 -7.23 1.77 -3.30
C VAL A 409 -8.69 2.08 -3.63
N VAL A 410 -9.26 1.40 -4.63
CA VAL A 410 -10.69 1.48 -4.91
C VAL A 410 -11.35 0.13 -4.66
N SER A 411 -12.25 0.09 -3.69
CA SER A 411 -13.08 -1.08 -3.39
C SER A 411 -14.29 -1.10 -4.32
N VAL A 412 -14.41 -2.16 -5.10
CA VAL A 412 -15.47 -2.35 -6.08
C VAL A 412 -16.36 -3.51 -5.67
N ASP A 413 -17.68 -3.27 -5.61
CA ASP A 413 -18.69 -4.23 -5.19
C ASP A 413 -19.65 -4.55 -6.37
N PRO A 414 -19.21 -5.35 -7.34
CA PRO A 414 -20.03 -5.72 -8.49
C PRO A 414 -20.98 -6.87 -8.15
N ARG A 415 -22.12 -6.89 -8.85
CA ARG A 415 -23.11 -7.96 -8.82
C ARG A 415 -23.41 -8.44 -10.23
N ARG A 416 -23.60 -9.75 -10.40
CA ARG A 416 -24.00 -10.33 -11.69
C ARG A 416 -25.39 -9.87 -12.11
N VAL A 417 -25.52 -9.52 -13.39
CA VAL A 417 -26.78 -9.28 -14.09
C VAL A 417 -26.88 -10.26 -15.24
N TYR A 418 -27.74 -11.27 -15.08
CA TYR A 418 -27.93 -12.34 -16.06
C TYR A 418 -28.69 -11.85 -17.29
N VAL A 419 -28.24 -12.32 -18.46
CA VAL A 419 -28.82 -12.04 -19.76
C VAL A 419 -28.83 -13.31 -20.61
N GLU A 420 -29.59 -13.29 -21.70
CA GLU A 420 -29.53 -14.36 -22.70
C GLU A 420 -28.17 -14.36 -23.42
N SER A 421 -27.73 -15.52 -23.89
CA SER A 421 -26.45 -15.64 -24.63
C SER A 421 -26.42 -14.86 -25.95
N SER A 422 -27.59 -14.46 -26.47
CA SER A 422 -27.78 -13.61 -27.65
C SER A 422 -27.86 -12.11 -27.33
N TYR A 423 -27.53 -11.69 -26.11
CA TYR A 423 -27.60 -10.29 -25.69
C TYR A 423 -26.70 -9.37 -26.54
N ASP A 424 -27.32 -8.39 -27.21
CA ASP A 424 -26.67 -7.36 -28.03
C ASP A 424 -26.80 -5.95 -27.43
N GLY A 425 -27.01 -5.86 -26.11
CA GLY A 425 -27.10 -4.58 -25.41
C GLY A 425 -25.74 -3.93 -25.15
N PRO A 426 -25.71 -2.79 -24.43
CA PRO A 426 -24.51 -1.97 -24.26
C PRO A 426 -23.33 -2.68 -23.56
N TYR A 427 -23.58 -3.77 -22.83
CA TYR A 427 -22.54 -4.51 -22.08
C TYR A 427 -22.14 -5.84 -22.75
N LYS A 428 -22.46 -6.03 -24.04
CA LYS A 428 -22.20 -7.30 -24.76
C LYS A 428 -20.72 -7.70 -24.77
N ASP A 429 -19.81 -6.74 -24.82
CA ASP A 429 -18.36 -6.98 -24.83
C ASP A 429 -17.79 -7.30 -23.43
N GLU A 430 -18.62 -7.16 -22.39
CA GLU A 430 -18.29 -7.42 -21.00
C GLU A 430 -18.87 -8.75 -20.49
N LEU A 431 -19.58 -9.50 -21.33
CA LEU A 431 -20.24 -10.73 -20.90
C LEU A 431 -19.24 -11.80 -20.47
N VAL A 432 -19.56 -12.43 -19.34
CA VAL A 432 -18.95 -13.67 -18.86
C VAL A 432 -19.96 -14.80 -19.06
N TYR A 433 -19.46 -15.93 -19.55
CA TYR A 433 -20.27 -17.10 -19.85
C TYR A 433 -20.00 -18.19 -18.82
N GLY A 434 -21.08 -18.80 -18.32
CA GLY A 434 -20.97 -19.97 -17.46
C GLY A 434 -20.34 -21.15 -18.19
N LYS A 435 -19.38 -21.81 -17.55
CA LYS A 435 -18.66 -22.94 -18.14
C LYS A 435 -19.55 -24.18 -18.19
N ALA A 436 -19.34 -25.05 -19.19
CA ALA A 436 -20.12 -26.29 -19.36
C ALA A 436 -19.94 -27.27 -18.18
N ASP A 437 -18.75 -27.27 -17.57
CA ASP A 437 -18.39 -28.02 -16.36
C ASP A 437 -18.63 -27.23 -15.05
N GLY A 438 -19.24 -26.03 -15.15
CA GLY A 438 -19.51 -25.16 -14.01
C GLY A 438 -20.75 -25.55 -13.20
N PRO A 439 -21.06 -24.78 -12.13
CA PRO A 439 -22.27 -24.96 -11.34
C PRO A 439 -23.53 -24.99 -12.22
N GLU A 440 -24.48 -25.86 -11.90
CA GLU A 440 -25.71 -26.05 -12.70
C GLU A 440 -26.49 -24.74 -12.88
N ASN A 441 -26.50 -23.88 -11.85
CA ASN A 441 -27.15 -22.58 -11.90
C ASN A 441 -26.40 -21.54 -12.76
N GLU A 442 -25.22 -21.84 -13.29
CA GLU A 442 -24.43 -20.97 -14.18
C GLU A 442 -24.36 -21.51 -15.61
N ARG A 443 -24.51 -22.82 -15.84
CA ARG A 443 -24.37 -23.44 -17.18
C ARG A 443 -25.34 -22.85 -18.21
N GLY A 444 -24.80 -22.50 -19.38
CA GLY A 444 -25.59 -21.95 -20.49
C GLY A 444 -26.09 -20.52 -20.27
N LYS A 445 -25.68 -19.86 -19.17
CA LYS A 445 -26.02 -18.47 -18.87
C LYS A 445 -24.88 -17.53 -19.22
N ALA A 446 -25.23 -16.28 -19.50
CA ALA A 446 -24.30 -15.18 -19.64
C ALA A 446 -24.68 -14.06 -18.64
N TRP A 447 -23.70 -13.29 -18.19
CA TRP A 447 -23.95 -12.13 -17.33
C TRP A 447 -22.89 -11.05 -17.53
N TRP A 448 -23.25 -9.82 -17.22
CA TRP A 448 -22.29 -8.73 -16.98
C TRP A 448 -22.32 -8.34 -15.50
N TYR A 449 -21.46 -7.42 -15.09
CA TYR A 449 -21.30 -7.03 -13.68
C TYR A 449 -21.69 -5.57 -13.47
N GLN A 450 -22.75 -5.37 -12.69
CA GLN A 450 -23.25 -4.06 -12.32
C GLN A 450 -22.63 -3.58 -11.00
N CYS A 451 -22.16 -2.34 -10.96
CA CYS A 451 -21.61 -1.74 -9.76
C CYS A 451 -22.71 -1.36 -8.76
N THR A 452 -22.33 -1.38 -7.49
CA THR A 452 -23.20 -0.98 -6.38
C THR A 452 -22.54 0.07 -5.50
N VAL A 453 -23.34 0.76 -4.70
CA VAL A 453 -22.89 1.72 -3.68
C VAL A 453 -23.53 1.41 -2.33
N ARG A 454 -23.12 2.16 -1.30
CA ARG A 454 -23.61 2.04 0.09
C ARG A 454 -23.43 0.62 0.67
N GLY A 455 -22.35 -0.06 0.30
CA GLY A 455 -22.04 -1.43 0.73
C GLY A 455 -23.00 -2.46 0.10
N GLY A 456 -23.11 -2.46 -1.23
CA GLY A 456 -23.91 -3.47 -1.94
C GLY A 456 -25.42 -3.25 -1.97
N ARG A 457 -25.94 -2.19 -1.34
CA ARG A 457 -27.40 -1.98 -1.11
C ARG A 457 -28.11 -1.25 -2.24
N GLU A 458 -27.38 -0.46 -3.03
CA GLU A 458 -27.96 0.34 -4.11
C GLU A 458 -27.22 0.04 -5.43
N ASN A 459 -27.95 -0.41 -6.45
CA ASN A 459 -27.40 -0.67 -7.78
C ASN A 459 -27.25 0.65 -8.55
N ARG A 460 -26.18 0.78 -9.34
CA ARG A 460 -25.93 1.95 -10.20
C ARG A 460 -25.92 1.58 -11.67
N PRO A 461 -26.29 2.47 -12.60
CA PRO A 461 -26.26 2.22 -14.04
C PRO A 461 -24.83 2.32 -14.60
N LEU A 462 -23.91 1.55 -14.00
CA LEU A 462 -22.49 1.54 -14.27
C LEU A 462 -22.00 0.09 -14.25
N SER A 463 -21.28 -0.31 -15.30
CA SER A 463 -20.63 -1.62 -15.33
C SER A 463 -19.29 -1.61 -14.57
N VAL A 464 -18.85 -2.80 -14.16
CA VAL A 464 -17.55 -2.94 -13.50
C VAL A 464 -16.40 -2.45 -14.38
N VAL A 465 -16.46 -2.69 -15.69
CA VAL A 465 -15.41 -2.27 -16.63
C VAL A 465 -15.35 -0.75 -16.74
N GLN A 466 -16.51 -0.09 -16.83
CA GLN A 466 -16.60 1.37 -16.84
C GLN A 466 -16.01 1.96 -15.55
N LEU A 467 -16.36 1.39 -14.39
CA LEU A 467 -15.84 1.84 -13.11
C LEU A 467 -14.31 1.71 -13.02
N VAL A 468 -13.76 0.51 -13.28
CA VAL A 468 -12.32 0.26 -13.07
C VAL A 468 -11.44 1.09 -14.01
N ARG A 469 -11.88 1.29 -15.26
CA ARG A 469 -11.18 2.19 -16.21
C ARG A 469 -11.23 3.64 -15.76
N GLY A 470 -12.39 4.11 -15.29
CA GLY A 470 -12.55 5.47 -14.80
C GLY A 470 -11.71 5.77 -13.58
N VAL A 471 -11.69 4.88 -12.59
CA VAL A 471 -10.91 5.13 -11.37
C VAL A 471 -9.41 5.03 -11.60
N GLU A 472 -8.95 4.16 -12.51
CA GLU A 472 -7.55 4.14 -12.95
C GLU A 472 -7.16 5.50 -13.57
N LYS A 473 -8.01 6.04 -14.45
CA LYS A 473 -7.80 7.35 -15.07
C LYS A 473 -7.80 8.50 -14.07
N LEU A 474 -8.62 8.41 -13.02
CA LEU A 474 -8.64 9.38 -11.91
C LEU A 474 -7.40 9.30 -11.00
N GLY A 475 -6.58 8.24 -11.11
CA GLY A 475 -5.36 8.07 -10.33
C GLY A 475 -5.43 7.05 -9.20
N ALA A 476 -6.41 6.13 -9.21
CA ALA A 476 -6.35 4.95 -8.33
C ALA A 476 -5.09 4.13 -8.62
N GLY A 477 -4.45 3.61 -7.58
CA GLY A 477 -3.26 2.76 -7.70
C GLY A 477 -3.52 1.28 -7.52
N GLU A 478 -4.69 0.88 -7.03
CA GLU A 478 -5.03 -0.53 -6.80
C GLU A 478 -6.55 -0.73 -6.79
N ILE A 479 -7.03 -1.82 -7.38
CA ILE A 479 -8.43 -2.24 -7.31
C ILE A 479 -8.58 -3.34 -6.26
N LEU A 480 -9.39 -3.09 -5.24
CA LEU A 480 -9.89 -4.12 -4.34
C LEU A 480 -11.19 -4.68 -4.91
N LEU A 481 -11.10 -5.82 -5.60
CA LEU A 481 -12.20 -6.39 -6.37
C LEU A 481 -12.99 -7.42 -5.55
N ASN A 482 -14.08 -6.97 -4.94
CA ASN A 482 -15.02 -7.86 -4.26
C ASN A 482 -15.95 -8.53 -5.28
N SER A 483 -16.69 -9.54 -4.83
CA SER A 483 -17.76 -10.17 -5.60
C SER A 483 -18.94 -10.41 -4.67
N ILE A 484 -20.04 -9.68 -4.87
CA ILE A 484 -21.25 -9.83 -4.04
C ILE A 484 -21.77 -11.26 -4.11
N ASP A 485 -21.69 -11.88 -5.30
CA ASP A 485 -22.19 -13.24 -5.55
C ASP A 485 -21.29 -14.35 -4.96
N ARG A 486 -20.04 -14.05 -4.60
CA ARG A 486 -19.12 -15.01 -3.95
C ARG A 486 -18.87 -14.72 -2.48
N ASP A 487 -19.23 -13.56 -1.97
CA ASP A 487 -18.94 -13.19 -0.59
C ASP A 487 -19.57 -14.15 0.43
N GLY A 488 -18.76 -14.62 1.38
CA GLY A 488 -19.17 -15.59 2.41
C GLY A 488 -19.47 -17.01 1.92
N THR A 489 -19.40 -17.31 0.61
CA THR A 489 -19.79 -18.63 0.07
C THR A 489 -18.77 -19.73 0.34
N GLY A 490 -17.48 -19.38 0.47
CA GLY A 490 -16.40 -20.34 0.58
C GLY A 490 -16.18 -21.18 -0.68
N LEU A 491 -16.72 -20.78 -1.84
CA LEU A 491 -16.65 -21.53 -3.12
C LEU A 491 -15.50 -21.10 -4.04
N GLY A 492 -14.61 -20.22 -3.56
CA GLY A 492 -13.53 -19.63 -4.34
C GLY A 492 -13.87 -18.26 -4.93
N TYR A 493 -12.85 -17.62 -5.47
CA TYR A 493 -12.96 -16.29 -6.09
C TYR A 493 -13.77 -16.33 -7.39
N ASP A 494 -14.38 -15.21 -7.78
CA ASP A 494 -15.03 -15.10 -9.10
C ASP A 494 -13.97 -14.88 -10.19
N LEU A 495 -13.41 -15.97 -10.73
CA LEU A 495 -12.35 -15.91 -11.75
C LEU A 495 -12.78 -15.18 -13.03
N GLY A 496 -14.06 -15.26 -13.41
CA GLY A 496 -14.58 -14.57 -14.59
C GLY A 496 -14.56 -13.06 -14.41
N LEU A 497 -15.00 -12.60 -13.24
CA LEU A 497 -14.89 -11.19 -12.85
C LEU A 497 -13.43 -10.73 -12.77
N VAL A 498 -12.57 -11.52 -12.13
CA VAL A 498 -11.16 -11.18 -11.95
C VAL A 498 -10.46 -11.01 -13.31
N GLU A 499 -10.65 -11.95 -14.24
CA GLU A 499 -10.05 -11.86 -15.58
C GLU A 499 -10.64 -10.69 -16.39
N LEU A 500 -11.96 -10.46 -16.28
CA LEU A 500 -12.63 -9.33 -16.91
C LEU A 500 -12.05 -7.99 -16.45
N VAL A 501 -11.82 -7.80 -15.15
CA VAL A 501 -11.21 -6.57 -14.63
C VAL A 501 -9.74 -6.51 -15.02
N ARG A 502 -8.98 -7.60 -14.84
CA ARG A 502 -7.54 -7.59 -15.09
C ARG A 502 -7.19 -7.23 -16.53
N ARG A 503 -7.95 -7.68 -17.54
CA ARG A 503 -7.69 -7.29 -18.93
C ARG A 503 -8.04 -5.83 -19.28
N ASN A 504 -8.74 -5.13 -18.38
CA ASN A 504 -9.27 -3.79 -18.60
C ASN A 504 -8.56 -2.67 -17.81
N VAL A 505 -7.60 -3.01 -16.94
CA VAL A 505 -6.77 -2.03 -16.22
C VAL A 505 -5.29 -2.40 -16.24
N ARG A 506 -4.43 -1.42 -15.97
CA ARG A 506 -2.97 -1.56 -15.84
C ARG A 506 -2.46 -1.34 -14.41
N ILE A 507 -3.33 -1.00 -13.47
CA ILE A 507 -3.04 -0.98 -12.03
C ILE A 507 -3.24 -2.37 -11.39
N PRO A 508 -2.59 -2.65 -10.25
CA PRO A 508 -2.77 -3.89 -9.48
C PRO A 508 -4.23 -4.21 -9.14
N VAL A 509 -4.56 -5.49 -9.14
CA VAL A 509 -5.88 -6.00 -8.74
C VAL A 509 -5.73 -6.99 -7.59
N VAL A 510 -6.51 -6.77 -6.53
CA VAL A 510 -6.67 -7.68 -5.39
C VAL A 510 -7.95 -8.49 -5.59
N ALA A 511 -7.83 -9.80 -5.74
CA ALA A 511 -8.99 -10.69 -5.75
C ALA A 511 -9.56 -10.83 -4.33
N SER A 512 -10.85 -10.52 -4.14
CA SER A 512 -11.55 -10.60 -2.85
C SER A 512 -12.89 -11.34 -3.00
N SER A 513 -13.47 -11.72 -1.86
CA SER A 513 -14.74 -12.46 -1.72
C SER A 513 -14.73 -13.91 -2.26
N GLY A 514 -15.01 -14.87 -1.38
CA GLY A 514 -15.27 -16.27 -1.74
C GLY A 514 -14.20 -17.29 -1.35
N ALA A 515 -13.01 -16.85 -0.93
CA ALA A 515 -11.99 -17.74 -0.40
C ALA A 515 -12.51 -18.60 0.77
N GLY A 516 -12.11 -19.87 0.78
CA GLY A 516 -12.63 -20.90 1.68
C GLY A 516 -11.58 -21.91 2.13
N LYS A 517 -10.52 -22.08 1.33
CA LYS A 517 -9.42 -23.04 1.51
C LYS A 517 -8.18 -22.59 0.72
N PRO A 518 -6.97 -23.10 1.03
CA PRO A 518 -5.73 -22.71 0.34
C PRO A 518 -5.78 -22.88 -1.18
N GLU A 519 -6.49 -23.89 -1.69
CA GLU A 519 -6.60 -24.16 -3.13
C GLU A 519 -7.25 -23.01 -3.90
N HIS A 520 -8.11 -22.21 -3.27
CA HIS A 520 -8.70 -21.04 -3.93
C HIS A 520 -7.66 -19.94 -4.20
N PHE A 521 -6.64 -19.82 -3.36
CA PHE A 521 -5.51 -18.90 -3.59
C PHE A 521 -4.60 -19.42 -4.71
N ILE A 522 -4.29 -20.72 -4.71
CA ILE A 522 -3.54 -21.36 -5.80
C ILE A 522 -4.28 -21.14 -7.13
N GLU A 523 -5.58 -21.42 -7.14
CA GLU A 523 -6.40 -21.32 -8.34
C GLU A 523 -6.41 -19.90 -8.91
N VAL A 524 -6.66 -18.88 -8.08
CA VAL A 524 -6.72 -17.49 -8.58
C VAL A 524 -5.37 -17.00 -9.10
N PHE A 525 -4.26 -17.36 -8.46
CA PHE A 525 -2.93 -16.95 -8.91
C PHE A 525 -2.42 -17.72 -10.14
N GLN A 526 -2.85 -18.97 -10.33
CA GLN A 526 -2.48 -19.75 -11.53
C GLN A 526 -3.34 -19.40 -12.74
N LYS A 527 -4.64 -19.14 -12.53
CA LYS A 527 -5.60 -18.92 -13.61
C LYS A 527 -5.76 -17.45 -14.02
N THR A 528 -5.26 -16.52 -13.22
CA THR A 528 -5.36 -15.07 -13.48
C THR A 528 -4.04 -14.37 -13.21
N LYS A 529 -3.94 -13.10 -13.61
CA LYS A 529 -2.72 -12.29 -13.45
C LYS A 529 -2.81 -11.28 -12.30
N VAL A 530 -3.59 -11.57 -11.26
CA VAL A 530 -3.70 -10.67 -10.09
C VAL A 530 -2.43 -10.67 -9.25
N GLU A 531 -2.15 -9.54 -8.61
CA GLU A 531 -0.99 -9.33 -7.77
C GLU A 531 -1.24 -9.77 -6.31
N ALA A 532 -2.50 -9.83 -5.89
CA ALA A 532 -2.88 -10.20 -4.54
C ALA A 532 -4.22 -10.92 -4.43
N ALA A 533 -4.39 -11.61 -3.32
CA ALA A 533 -5.64 -12.25 -2.93
C ALA A 533 -5.93 -11.93 -1.46
N LEU A 534 -7.16 -11.55 -1.19
CA LEU A 534 -7.65 -11.13 0.12
C LEU A 534 -8.61 -12.17 0.67
N ALA A 535 -8.53 -12.43 1.97
CA ALA A 535 -9.59 -13.10 2.71
C ALA A 535 -9.81 -12.47 4.09
N ALA A 536 -11.03 -12.63 4.60
CA ALA A 536 -11.45 -12.09 5.89
C ALA A 536 -11.88 -13.22 6.83
N GLY A 537 -13.07 -13.78 6.59
CA GLY A 537 -13.73 -14.70 7.51
C GLY A 537 -12.93 -15.97 7.86
N ILE A 538 -12.27 -16.59 6.88
CA ILE A 538 -11.52 -17.84 7.08
C ILE A 538 -10.30 -17.63 8.00
N PHE A 539 -9.62 -16.49 7.88
CA PHE A 539 -8.50 -16.13 8.75
C PHE A 539 -9.00 -15.71 10.13
N HIS A 540 -10.11 -14.97 10.19
CA HIS A 540 -10.71 -14.53 11.44
C HIS A 540 -11.10 -15.71 12.32
N ARG A 541 -11.83 -16.68 11.75
CA ARG A 541 -12.32 -17.90 12.41
C ARG A 541 -11.28 -19.02 12.53
N ARG A 542 -10.06 -18.82 12.02
CA ARG A 542 -8.98 -19.82 11.99
C ARG A 542 -9.38 -21.14 11.31
N GLU A 543 -10.26 -21.05 10.31
CA GLU A 543 -10.62 -22.19 9.46
C GLU A 543 -9.48 -22.55 8.51
N VAL A 544 -8.70 -21.53 8.12
CA VAL A 544 -7.52 -21.66 7.26
C VAL A 544 -6.44 -20.72 7.82
N GLY A 545 -5.21 -21.21 7.96
CA GLY A 545 -4.07 -20.40 8.38
C GLY A 545 -3.53 -19.51 7.26
N ILE A 546 -3.00 -18.33 7.57
CA ILE A 546 -2.29 -17.50 6.57
C ILE A 546 -0.97 -18.20 6.15
N ASP A 547 -0.29 -18.79 7.11
CA ASP A 547 0.89 -19.65 6.94
C ASP A 547 0.59 -20.91 6.12
N GLU A 548 -0.58 -21.53 6.35
CA GLU A 548 -1.09 -22.66 5.57
C GLU A 548 -1.27 -22.28 4.09
N VAL A 549 -1.92 -21.15 3.82
CA VAL A 549 -2.07 -20.61 2.46
C VAL A 549 -0.70 -20.40 1.81
N LYS A 550 0.23 -19.74 2.50
CA LYS A 550 1.58 -19.49 1.96
C LYS A 550 2.36 -20.77 1.70
N THR A 551 2.26 -21.76 2.59
CA THR A 551 2.89 -23.07 2.41
C THR A 551 2.35 -23.78 1.18
N ALA A 552 1.03 -23.79 0.99
CA ALA A 552 0.38 -24.39 -0.18
C ALA A 552 0.77 -23.69 -1.50
N LEU A 553 0.91 -22.35 -1.47
CA LEU A 553 1.36 -21.56 -2.61
C LEU A 553 2.82 -21.87 -2.99
N LEU A 554 3.73 -21.93 -2.01
CA LEU A 554 5.13 -22.31 -2.25
C LEU A 554 5.23 -23.73 -2.83
N ALA A 555 4.49 -24.69 -2.28
CA ALA A 555 4.44 -26.06 -2.79
C ALA A 555 3.92 -26.13 -4.24
N SER A 556 3.10 -25.16 -4.65
CA SER A 556 2.58 -25.02 -6.01
C SER A 556 3.46 -24.17 -6.93
N GLY A 557 4.66 -23.79 -6.49
CA GLY A 557 5.62 -22.99 -7.27
C GLY A 557 5.26 -21.51 -7.40
N ILE A 558 4.38 -20.99 -6.55
CA ILE A 558 3.99 -19.57 -6.51
C ILE A 558 4.87 -18.85 -5.49
N ASN A 559 5.58 -17.83 -5.94
CA ASN A 559 6.45 -17.02 -5.09
C ASN A 559 5.61 -16.21 -4.09
N VAL A 560 5.87 -16.35 -2.80
CA VAL A 560 5.21 -15.62 -1.70
C VAL A 560 6.25 -15.24 -0.67
N ARG A 561 5.98 -14.20 0.12
CA ARG A 561 6.87 -13.81 1.23
C ARG A 561 6.87 -14.89 2.31
N THR A 562 8.04 -15.41 2.64
CA THR A 562 8.28 -16.25 3.82
C THR A 562 8.63 -15.39 5.05
N LEU A 563 8.26 -15.86 6.24
CA LEU A 563 8.59 -15.19 7.51
C LEU A 563 10.05 -15.38 7.93
#